data_AF-A0A3B0UJI3-F1
#
_entry.id   AF-A0A3B0UJI3-F1
#
_cell.length_a   1.000
_cell.length_b   1.000
_cell.length_c   1.000
_cell.angle_alpha   90.00
_cell.angle_beta   90.00
_cell.angle_gamma   90.00
#
_symmetry.space_group_name_H-M   'P 1'
#
loop_
_entity.id
_entity.type
_entity.pdbx_description
1 polymer ?
#
loop_
_entity_poly.entity_id
_entity_poly.type
_entity_poly.pdbx_seq_one_letter_code
_entity_poly.pdbx_strand_id
1 'polypeptide(L)'
;MKARVSQILFIALFTLLLAGNISAKGAGVVATSSFENEHETALEVENWMVNDNYWIYPANTIILEAEAENELFLEGWMTNETFWVSNDTETENEQEMNLEPWMYNANYWKGD
;
A
#
# COMPACT_ATOMS: atom_id res chain seq x y z
N MET A 1 -47.42 -47.16 17.76
CA MET A 1 -47.64 -45.84 17.10
C MET A 1 -47.66 -44.67 18.09
N LYS A 2 -48.49 -44.67 19.15
CA LYS A 2 -48.61 -43.53 20.10
C LYS A 2 -47.29 -43.03 20.69
N ALA A 3 -46.39 -43.92 21.13
CA ALA A 3 -45.07 -43.53 21.67
C ALA A 3 -44.12 -42.93 20.62
N ARG A 4 -44.16 -43.42 19.37
CA ARG A 4 -43.34 -42.90 18.27
C ARG A 4 -43.82 -41.52 17.81
N VAL A 5 -45.14 -41.30 17.77
CA VAL A 5 -45.74 -40.00 17.44
C VAL A 5 -45.43 -38.97 18.54
N SER A 6 -45.53 -39.36 19.81
CA SER A 6 -45.17 -38.48 20.94
C SER A 6 -43.69 -38.10 20.90
N GLN A 7 -42.77 -39.05 20.63
CA GLN A 7 -41.35 -38.76 20.47
C GLN A 7 -41.06 -37.76 19.35
N ILE A 8 -41.71 -37.91 18.18
CA ILE A 8 -41.54 -36.97 17.06
C ILE A 8 -42.01 -35.57 17.44
N LEU A 9 -43.15 -35.46 18.14
CA LEU A 9 -43.70 -34.19 18.60
C LEU A 9 -42.78 -33.48 19.62
N PHE A 10 -42.18 -34.24 20.54
CA PHE A 10 -41.19 -33.71 21.48
C PHE A 10 -39.93 -33.22 20.79
N ILE A 11 -39.41 -33.97 19.80
CA ILE A 11 -38.22 -33.56 19.04
C ILE A 11 -38.51 -32.26 18.27
N ALA A 12 -39.66 -32.18 17.60
CA ALA A 12 -40.04 -30.98 16.83
C ALA A 12 -40.24 -29.75 17.73
N LEU A 13 -40.80 -29.91 18.93
CA LEU A 13 -40.96 -28.83 19.89
C LEU A 13 -39.60 -28.38 20.47
N PHE A 14 -38.71 -29.34 20.72
CA PHE A 14 -37.37 -29.08 21.25
C PHE A 14 -36.48 -28.35 20.24
N THR A 15 -36.54 -28.69 18.95
CA THR A 15 -35.79 -27.98 17.91
C THR A 15 -36.28 -26.55 17.70
N LEU A 16 -37.61 -26.32 17.80
CA LEU A 16 -38.17 -24.98 17.68
C LEU A 16 -37.76 -24.06 18.85
N LEU A 17 -37.69 -24.61 20.07
CA LEU A 17 -37.22 -23.89 21.25
C LEU A 17 -35.72 -23.53 21.17
N LEU A 18 -34.89 -24.38 20.56
CA LEU A 18 -33.46 -24.10 20.36
C LEU A 18 -33.18 -23.07 19.25
N ALA A 19 -34.08 -22.92 18.28
CA ALA A 19 -33.93 -21.95 17.19
C ALA A 19 -34.28 -20.49 17.62
N GLY A 20 -34.98 -20.31 18.74
CA GLY A 20 -35.48 -19.01 19.20
C GLY A 20 -34.60 -18.34 20.24
N ASN A 21 -33.42 -17.82 19.85
CA ASN A 21 -32.76 -16.64 20.44
C ASN A 21 -31.35 -16.41 19.85
N ILE A 22 -31.26 -16.24 18.53
CA ILE A 22 -30.03 -15.75 17.92
C ILE A 22 -30.17 -14.24 17.78
N SER A 23 -29.85 -13.50 18.84
CA SER A 23 -29.60 -12.06 18.71
C SER A 23 -28.23 -11.90 18.05
N ALA A 24 -28.17 -12.07 16.74
CA ALA A 24 -26.99 -11.74 15.96
C ALA A 24 -26.85 -10.22 15.93
N LYS A 25 -26.23 -9.66 16.97
CA LYS A 25 -25.69 -8.30 16.89
C LYS A 25 -24.65 -8.38 15.79
N GLY A 26 -24.98 -7.83 14.61
CA GLY A 26 -24.08 -7.81 13.47
C GLY A 26 -22.71 -7.38 13.97
N ALA A 27 -21.70 -8.21 13.72
CA ALA A 27 -20.34 -7.77 13.86
C ALA A 27 -20.20 -6.64 12.85
N GLY A 28 -20.37 -5.40 13.32
CA GLY A 28 -19.94 -4.25 12.56
C GLY A 28 -18.51 -4.55 12.16
N VAL A 29 -18.25 -4.60 10.87
CA VAL A 29 -16.89 -4.66 10.36
C VAL A 29 -16.25 -3.39 10.89
N VAL A 30 -15.59 -3.49 12.04
CA VAL A 30 -14.61 -2.50 12.44
C VAL A 30 -13.50 -2.75 11.44
N ALA A 31 -13.50 -1.95 10.37
CA ALA A 31 -12.32 -1.76 9.57
C ALA A 31 -11.31 -1.07 10.49
N THR A 32 -10.70 -1.85 11.38
CA THR A 32 -9.48 -1.45 12.06
C THR A 32 -8.46 -1.43 10.96
N SER A 33 -8.23 -0.26 10.34
CA SER A 33 -7.03 -0.08 9.55
C SER A 33 -5.88 -0.31 10.51
N SER A 34 -5.12 -1.38 10.31
CA SER A 34 -3.86 -1.62 11.01
C SER A 34 -2.77 -0.70 10.47
N PHE A 35 -3.09 0.59 10.28
CA PHE A 35 -2.06 1.61 10.32
C PHE A 35 -1.61 1.62 11.77
N GLU A 36 -0.67 0.71 12.08
CA GLU A 36 0.19 0.93 13.22
C GLU A 36 0.69 2.36 13.06
N ASN A 37 0.54 3.16 14.12
CA ASN A 37 1.25 4.42 14.22
C ASN A 37 2.73 4.02 14.27
N GLU A 38 3.31 3.75 13.10
CA GLU A 38 4.74 3.61 12.91
C GLU A 38 5.29 5.01 13.16
N HIS A 39 5.53 5.29 14.45
CA HIS A 39 6.33 6.42 14.84
C HIS A 39 7.74 6.11 14.33
N GLU A 40 8.04 6.60 13.12
CA GLU A 40 9.41 6.68 12.64
C GLU A 40 10.24 7.36 13.73
N THR A 41 11.32 6.71 14.14
CA THR A 41 12.28 7.32 15.06
C THR A 41 12.75 8.63 14.46
N ALA A 42 12.75 9.70 15.26
CA ALA A 42 13.23 11.00 14.81
C ALA A 42 14.64 10.84 14.21
N LEU A 43 14.80 11.26 12.95
CA LEU A 43 16.09 11.20 12.28
C LEU A 43 17.08 12.12 13.02
N GLU A 44 18.14 11.54 13.56
CA GLU A 44 19.20 12.30 14.22
C GLU A 44 20.18 12.83 13.18
N VAL A 45 20.51 14.12 13.26
CA VAL A 45 21.56 14.70 12.42
C VAL A 45 22.91 14.29 13.01
N GLU A 46 23.63 13.44 12.29
CA GLU A 46 24.94 12.96 12.70
C GLU A 46 26.02 14.01 12.38
N ASN A 47 27.12 14.02 13.15
CA ASN A 47 28.18 15.04 13.03
C ASN A 47 28.80 15.11 11.63
N TRP A 48 28.90 13.99 10.90
CA TRP A 48 29.43 13.98 9.54
C TRP A 48 28.54 14.75 8.54
N MET A 49 27.24 14.88 8.81
CA MET A 49 26.29 15.57 7.94
C MET A 49 26.45 17.10 7.98
N VAL A 50 27.04 17.63 9.07
CA VAL A 50 27.10 19.08 9.35
C VAL A 50 28.51 19.63 9.54
N ASN A 51 29.49 18.76 9.76
CA ASN A 51 30.86 19.17 10.01
C ASN A 51 31.61 19.26 8.68
N ASP A 52 31.90 20.50 8.28
CA ASP A 52 32.58 20.81 7.02
C ASP A 52 33.93 20.06 6.87
N ASN A 53 34.60 19.68 7.97
CA ASN A 53 35.86 18.93 7.87
C ASN A 53 35.71 17.54 7.23
N TYR A 54 34.49 16.98 7.18
CA TYR A 54 34.21 15.72 6.46
C TYR A 54 34.04 15.93 4.94
N TRP A 55 33.78 17.17 4.51
CA TRP A 55 33.48 17.52 3.12
C TRP A 55 34.57 18.39 2.48
N ILE A 56 35.34 19.12 3.30
CA ILE A 56 36.50 19.89 2.87
C ILE A 56 37.66 18.93 2.67
N TYR A 57 37.88 18.55 1.42
CA TYR A 57 39.16 17.98 1.02
C TYR A 57 40.21 19.11 0.96
N PRO A 58 41.37 18.96 1.62
CA PRO A 58 42.46 19.91 1.42
C PRO A 58 42.94 19.78 -0.03
N ALA A 59 43.16 20.92 -0.70
CA ALA A 59 43.44 21.03 -2.14
C ALA A 59 44.66 20.21 -2.64
N ASN A 60 45.42 19.61 -1.72
CA ASN A 60 46.62 18.80 -1.93
C ASN A 60 46.45 17.31 -1.55
N THR A 61 45.24 16.83 -1.24
CA THR A 61 44.95 15.42 -0.93
C THR A 61 43.84 14.87 -1.83
N ILE A 62 43.93 15.17 -3.13
CA ILE A 62 43.19 14.40 -4.14
C ILE A 62 43.98 13.09 -4.35
N ILE A 63 43.71 12.10 -3.49
CA ILE A 63 43.67 10.71 -3.92
C ILE A 63 42.19 10.34 -4.00
N LEU A 64 41.43 11.12 -4.78
CA LEU A 64 40.40 10.48 -5.57
C LEU A 64 41.24 9.72 -6.59
N GLU A 65 41.29 8.40 -6.47
CA GLU A 65 41.53 7.59 -7.66
C GLU A 65 40.54 8.18 -8.67
N ALA A 66 41.06 8.90 -9.67
CA ALA A 66 40.26 9.27 -10.80
C ALA A 66 39.94 7.93 -11.46
N GLU A 67 38.94 7.23 -10.93
CA GLU A 67 38.19 6.27 -11.71
C GLU A 67 37.76 7.10 -12.91
N ALA A 68 38.50 6.93 -14.00
CA ALA A 68 38.10 7.49 -15.26
C ALA A 68 36.79 6.79 -15.58
N GLU A 69 35.69 7.37 -15.14
CA GLU A 69 34.37 6.95 -15.56
C GLU A 69 34.39 7.00 -17.08
N ASN A 70 33.95 5.91 -17.70
CA ASN A 70 33.86 5.88 -19.15
C ASN A 70 32.96 7.04 -19.58
N GLU A 71 33.37 7.76 -20.62
CA GLU A 71 32.55 8.81 -21.20
C GLU A 71 31.15 8.24 -21.49
N LEU A 72 30.12 8.87 -20.92
CA LEU A 72 28.74 8.45 -21.13
C LEU A 72 28.33 8.87 -22.54
N PHE A 73 28.17 7.90 -23.44
CA PHE A 73 27.66 8.13 -24.78
C PHE A 73 26.15 7.88 -24.80
N LEU A 74 25.42 8.74 -25.50
CA LEU A 74 24.02 8.45 -25.82
C LEU A 74 23.98 7.26 -26.77
N GLU A 75 23.27 6.21 -26.37
CA GLU A 75 23.06 5.05 -27.21
C GLU A 75 22.11 5.38 -28.38
N GLY A 76 22.19 4.62 -29.48
CA GLY A 76 21.42 4.92 -30.69
C GLY A 76 19.89 4.95 -30.48
N TRP A 77 19.37 4.18 -29.52
CA TRP A 77 17.95 4.21 -29.17
C TRP A 77 17.54 5.50 -28.46
N MET A 78 18.46 6.17 -27.75
CA MET A 78 18.18 7.42 -27.04
C MET A 78 18.04 8.62 -27.99
N THR A 79 18.61 8.53 -29.19
CA THR A 79 18.68 9.65 -30.15
C THR A 79 17.88 9.42 -31.42
N ASN A 80 17.49 8.17 -31.71
CA ASN A 80 16.68 7.86 -32.86
C ASN A 80 15.18 7.94 -32.52
N GLU A 81 14.52 8.97 -33.05
CA GLU A 81 13.09 9.24 -32.89
C GLU A 81 12.21 8.04 -33.29
N THR A 82 12.66 7.15 -34.19
CA THR A 82 11.87 5.98 -34.59
C THR A 82 11.70 4.96 -33.47
N PHE A 83 12.51 5.00 -32.41
CA PHE A 83 12.30 4.18 -31.21
C PHE A 83 11.20 4.73 -30.29
N TRP A 84 10.84 6.00 -30.45
CA TRP A 84 9.91 6.72 -29.57
C TRP A 84 8.60 7.07 -30.25
N VAL A 85 8.59 7.13 -31.57
CA VAL A 85 7.37 7.29 -32.36
C VAL A 85 6.71 5.92 -32.48
N SER A 86 5.63 5.72 -31.70
CA SER A 86 4.73 4.61 -31.93
C SER A 86 4.08 4.79 -33.31
N ASN A 87 4.35 3.88 -34.24
CA ASN A 87 3.60 3.80 -35.52
C ASN A 87 2.16 3.33 -35.31
N ASP A 88 1.81 2.96 -34.08
CA ASP A 88 0.49 2.57 -33.69
C ASP A 88 -0.39 3.81 -33.53
N THR A 89 -1.33 3.97 -34.45
CA THR A 89 -2.59 4.68 -34.21
C THR A 89 -3.45 3.93 -33.19
N GLU A 90 -2.85 3.32 -32.18
CA GLU A 90 -3.57 2.79 -31.04
C GLU A 90 -4.04 4.01 -30.27
N THR A 91 -5.32 4.32 -30.46
CA THR A 91 -6.01 5.27 -29.59
C THR A 91 -5.94 4.64 -28.21
N GLU A 92 -5.07 5.17 -27.35
CA GLU A 92 -4.96 4.75 -25.97
C GLU A 92 -6.36 4.91 -25.35
N ASN A 93 -7.08 3.78 -25.23
CA ASN A 93 -8.35 3.75 -24.54
C ASN A 93 -8.02 3.65 -23.05
N GLU A 94 -7.45 4.73 -22.53
CA GLU A 94 -7.27 4.88 -21.10
C GLU A 94 -8.66 4.90 -20.49
N GLN A 95 -8.97 3.85 -19.74
CA GLN A 95 -10.19 3.81 -18.97
C GLN A 95 -10.19 5.02 -18.02
N GLU A 96 -11.26 5.82 -18.03
CA GLU A 96 -11.39 6.95 -17.11
C GLU A 96 -11.09 6.50 -15.68
N MET A 97 -10.05 7.10 -15.10
CA MET A 97 -9.63 6.79 -13.73
C MET A 97 -10.70 7.29 -12.77
N ASN A 98 -11.51 6.37 -12.26
CA ASN A 98 -12.48 6.65 -11.23
C ASN A 98 -11.76 6.84 -9.89
N LEU A 99 -11.81 8.06 -9.36
CA LEU A 99 -11.28 8.34 -8.02
C LEU A 99 -12.20 7.74 -6.98
N GLU A 100 -11.66 6.89 -6.11
CA GLU A 100 -12.37 6.38 -4.96
C GLU A 100 -12.50 7.48 -3.88
N PRO A 101 -13.55 7.50 -3.05
CA PRO A 101 -13.77 8.57 -2.06
C PRO A 101 -12.59 8.85 -1.15
N TRP A 102 -11.82 7.83 -0.76
CA TRP A 102 -10.64 8.00 0.07
C TRP A 102 -9.54 8.82 -0.62
N MET A 103 -9.46 8.84 -1.95
CA MET A 103 -8.42 9.55 -2.69
C MET A 103 -8.57 11.07 -2.63
N TYR A 104 -9.77 11.60 -2.39
CA TYR A 104 -10.06 13.04 -2.42
C TYR A 104 -10.78 13.57 -1.18
N ASN A 105 -11.38 12.72 -0.35
CA ASN A 105 -12.10 13.15 0.84
C ASN A 105 -11.15 13.21 2.05
N ALA A 106 -10.80 14.42 2.46
CA ALA A 106 -9.91 14.69 3.59
C ALA A 106 -10.37 14.04 4.92
N ASN A 107 -11.63 13.68 5.07
CA ASN A 107 -12.12 13.01 6.28
C ASN A 107 -11.59 11.56 6.41
N TYR A 108 -11.13 10.92 5.33
CA TYR A 108 -10.47 9.61 5.39
C TYR A 108 -9.03 9.68 5.92
N TRP A 109 -8.43 10.86 5.98
CA TRP A 109 -7.03 11.07 6.35
C TRP A 109 -6.85 11.83 7.67
N LYS A 110 -7.96 12.18 8.33
CA LYS A 110 -7.90 12.76 9.67
C LYS A 110 -7.65 11.63 10.65
N GLY A 111 -6.43 11.57 11.19
CA GLY A 111 -6.16 10.82 12.40
C GLY A 111 -6.92 11.41 13.59
N ASP A 112 -7.25 10.57 14.57
CA ASP A 112 -7.85 10.99 15.84
C ASP A 112 -6.96 11.97 16.63
#